data_AF-A0A2D4MFL1-F1
#
_entry.id   AF-A0A2D4MFL1-F1
#
_cell.length_a   1.000
_cell.length_b   1.000
_cell.length_c   1.000
_cell.angle_alpha   90.00
_cell.angle_beta   90.00
_cell.angle_gamma   90.00
#
_symmetry.space_group_name_H-M   'P 1'
#
loop_
_entity.id
_entity.type
_entity.pdbx_description
1 polymer ?
#
loop_
_entity_poly.entity_id
_entity_poly.type
_entity_poly.pdbx_seq_one_letter_code
_entity_poly.pdbx_strand_id
1 'polypeptide(L)'
;VLVKVVTNPYPYTDKAADFVQEASILQVNLFKQDVDNISIPISHIDDVLDMIDVLVEDSEGLNEEIGCTLSEDMIVNTFPFSAIVPSSLEARNKLLVDENGREESIVEYLIAVFTDLLHSQRDPLALCLMFQHYD
;
A
#
# COMPACT_ATOMS: atom_id res chain seq x y z
N VAL A 1 6.36 16.75 4.67
CA VAL A 1 5.45 15.64 4.30
C VAL A 1 4.35 16.12 3.37
N LEU A 2 3.32 16.81 3.85
CA LEU A 2 2.14 17.18 3.03
C LEU A 2 2.49 17.92 1.73
N VAL A 3 3.31 18.98 1.80
CA VAL A 3 3.75 19.72 0.60
C VAL A 3 4.44 18.77 -0.38
N LYS A 4 5.33 17.90 0.11
CA LYS A 4 6.11 16.96 -0.72
C LYS A 4 5.18 15.98 -1.46
N VAL A 5 4.19 15.42 -0.75
CA VAL A 5 3.18 14.52 -1.34
C VAL A 5 2.30 15.25 -2.34
N VAL A 6 1.79 16.44 -2.01
CA VAL A 6 0.91 17.22 -2.90
C VAL A 6 1.64 17.65 -4.17
N THR A 7 2.93 18.00 -4.08
CA THR A 7 3.72 18.43 -5.24
C THR A 7 4.27 17.28 -6.08
N ASN A 8 4.45 16.09 -5.49
CA ASN A 8 5.01 14.92 -6.17
C ASN A 8 4.54 13.62 -5.49
N PRO A 9 3.30 13.17 -5.76
CA PRO A 9 2.70 12.02 -5.06
C PRO A 9 3.18 10.67 -5.59
N TYR A 10 3.61 10.60 -6.85
CA TYR A 10 3.86 9.34 -7.55
C TYR A 10 4.87 8.44 -6.83
N PRO A 11 6.06 8.91 -6.39
CA PRO A 11 7.03 8.03 -5.72
C PRO A 11 6.50 7.36 -4.44
N TYR A 12 5.55 8.03 -3.77
CA TYR A 12 4.93 7.53 -2.55
C TYR A 12 3.75 6.61 -2.82
N THR A 13 3.03 6.87 -3.91
CA THR A 13 1.91 6.04 -4.37
C THR A 13 2.45 4.73 -4.93
N ASP A 14 3.51 4.80 -5.75
CA ASP A 14 4.20 3.64 -6.31
C ASP A 14 4.74 2.76 -5.18
N LYS A 15 5.42 3.36 -4.19
CA LYS A 15 5.92 2.61 -3.04
C LYS A 15 4.81 1.95 -2.22
N ALA A 16 3.66 2.61 -2.06
CA ALA A 16 2.50 1.99 -1.42
C ALA A 16 1.99 0.79 -2.22
N ALA A 17 1.86 0.94 -3.54
CA ALA A 17 1.42 -0.11 -4.45
C ALA A 17 2.37 -1.33 -4.45
N ASP A 18 3.69 -1.11 -4.42
CA ASP A 18 4.70 -2.18 -4.35
C ASP A 18 4.47 -3.09 -3.14
N PHE A 19 4.25 -2.52 -1.95
CA PHE A 19 4.00 -3.31 -0.74
C PHE A 19 2.62 -3.99 -0.73
N VAL A 20 1.63 -3.40 -1.40
CA VAL A 20 0.32 -4.05 -1.59
C VAL A 20 0.48 -5.28 -2.48
N GLN A 21 1.24 -5.15 -3.57
CA GLN A 21 1.53 -6.26 -4.46
C GLN A 21 2.35 -7.34 -3.73
N GLU A 22 3.37 -6.95 -2.96
CA GLU A 22 4.17 -7.88 -2.16
C GLU A 22 3.30 -8.64 -1.14
N ALA A 23 2.42 -7.93 -0.42
CA ALA A 23 1.48 -8.53 0.51
C ALA A 23 0.55 -9.52 -0.19
N SER A 24 0.03 -9.18 -1.37
CA SER A 24 -0.83 -10.07 -2.15
C SER A 24 -0.10 -11.37 -2.54
N ILE A 25 1.15 -11.26 -3.01
CA ILE A 25 1.98 -12.43 -3.33
C ILE A 25 2.22 -13.30 -2.10
N LEU A 26 2.52 -12.69 -0.94
CA LEU A 26 2.74 -13.40 0.32
C LEU A 26 1.47 -14.12 0.79
N GLN A 27 0.30 -13.48 0.71
CA GLN A 27 -0.98 -14.11 1.04
C GLN A 27 -1.25 -15.30 0.13
N VAL A 28 -1.11 -15.16 -1.19
CA VAL A 28 -1.30 -16.26 -2.15
C VAL A 28 -0.38 -17.45 -1.85
N ASN A 29 0.88 -17.19 -1.50
CA ASN A 29 1.83 -18.25 -1.15
C ASN A 29 1.46 -18.96 0.16
N LEU A 30 0.94 -18.22 1.16
CA LEU A 30 0.44 -18.81 2.41
C LEU A 30 -0.77 -19.71 2.15
N PHE A 31 -1.73 -19.25 1.34
CA PHE A 31 -2.90 -20.05 0.96
C PHE A 31 -2.52 -21.32 0.18
N LYS A 32 -1.52 -21.26 -0.71
CA LYS A 32 -1.02 -22.45 -1.42
C LYS A 32 -0.43 -23.49 -0.45
N GLN A 33 0.30 -23.05 0.58
CA GLN A 33 0.86 -23.94 1.61
C GLN A 33 -0.22 -24.59 2.50
N ASP A 34 -1.29 -23.87 2.82
CA ASP A 34 -2.41 -24.44 3.58
C ASP A 34 -3.25 -25.46 2.78
N VAL A 35 -3.38 -25.24 1.46
CA VAL A 35 -4.09 -26.15 0.55
C VAL A 35 -3.31 -27.45 0.31
N ASP A 36 -1.97 -27.41 0.28
CA ASP A 36 -1.16 -28.63 0.19
C ASP A 36 -1.29 -29.50 1.46
N ASN A 37 -1.81 -28.96 2.57
CA ASN A 37 -2.11 -29.68 3.81
C ASN A 37 -3.58 -30.14 3.94
N ILE A 38 -4.48 -29.66 3.08
CA ILE A 38 -5.90 -30.05 3.08
C ILE A 38 -6.32 -30.30 1.63
N SER A 39 -6.38 -31.58 1.27
CA SER A 39 -6.77 -32.06 -0.06
C SER A 39 -8.19 -31.62 -0.44
N ILE A 40 -8.33 -30.44 -1.03
CA ILE A 40 -9.57 -29.97 -1.65
C ILE A 40 -9.24 -29.59 -3.10
N PRO A 41 -9.98 -30.11 -4.09
CA PRO A 41 -9.69 -29.81 -5.49
C PRO A 41 -10.03 -28.34 -5.77
N ILE A 42 -9.00 -27.50 -5.94
CA ILE A 42 -9.18 -26.12 -6.39
C ILE A 42 -9.48 -26.15 -7.89
N SER A 43 -10.73 -25.87 -8.23
CA SER A 43 -11.14 -25.47 -9.56
C SER A 43 -10.57 -24.08 -9.85
N HIS A 44 -9.51 -24.07 -10.65
CA HIS A 44 -8.98 -23.00 -11.52
C HIS A 44 -8.91 -21.58 -10.95
N ILE A 45 -7.72 -21.23 -10.44
CA ILE A 45 -7.26 -19.85 -10.19
C ILE A 45 -6.90 -19.10 -11.49
N ASP A 46 -6.90 -19.78 -12.64
CA ASP A 46 -6.54 -19.19 -13.94
C ASP A 46 -7.56 -18.15 -14.46
N ASP A 47 -8.81 -18.14 -13.98
CA ASP A 47 -9.84 -17.21 -14.48
C ASP A 47 -9.71 -15.76 -13.95
N VAL A 48 -8.96 -15.55 -12.87
CA VAL A 48 -8.84 -14.21 -12.24
C VAL A 48 -7.70 -13.40 -12.85
N LEU A 49 -6.66 -14.07 -13.38
CA LEU A 49 -5.54 -13.39 -14.05
C LEU A 49 -5.92 -12.95 -15.47
N ASP A 50 -6.75 -13.71 -16.19
CA ASP A 50 -7.28 -13.34 -17.51
C ASP A 50 -8.25 -12.15 -17.47
N MET A 51 -8.79 -11.80 -16.30
CA MET A 51 -9.72 -10.68 -16.14
C MET A 51 -9.02 -9.34 -15.86
N ILE A 52 -7.70 -9.35 -15.60
CA ILE A 52 -6.90 -8.13 -15.40
C ILE A 52 -6.52 -7.48 -16.74
N ASP A 53 -6.40 -8.26 -17.82
CA ASP A 53 -6.18 -7.73 -19.18
C ASP A 53 -7.43 -7.03 -19.77
N VAL A 54 -8.63 -7.35 -19.27
CA VAL A 54 -9.89 -6.74 -19.74
C VAL A 54 -10.05 -5.27 -19.30
N LEU A 55 -9.28 -4.80 -18.32
CA LEU A 55 -9.33 -3.39 -17.89
C LEU A 55 -8.45 -2.45 -18.74
N VAL A 56 -7.69 -2.97 -19.72
CA VAL A 56 -6.74 -2.17 -20.51
C VAL A 56 -7.24 -1.87 -21.94
N GLU A 57 -8.18 -2.65 -22.48
CA GLU A 57 -8.45 -2.63 -23.93
C GLU A 57 -9.60 -1.72 -24.43
N ASP A 58 -10.27 -0.94 -23.58
CA ASP A 58 -11.36 -0.04 -24.04
C ASP A 58 -11.06 1.46 -23.83
N SER A 59 -9.78 1.85 -23.94
CA SER A 59 -9.34 3.25 -23.84
C SER A 59 -9.07 3.91 -25.20
N GLU A 60 -9.70 3.43 -26.27
CA GLU A 60 -9.73 4.11 -27.58
C GLU A 60 -10.79 5.23 -27.57
N GLY A 61 -10.52 6.33 -26.86
CA GLY A 61 -11.36 7.53 -26.93
C GLY A 61 -11.46 8.41 -25.69
N LEU A 62 -10.61 8.23 -24.68
CA LEU A 62 -10.58 9.10 -23.50
C LEU A 62 -9.92 10.44 -23.86
N ASN A 63 -10.76 11.33 -24.38
CA ASN A 63 -10.59 12.77 -24.35
C ASN A 63 -9.97 13.21 -23.01
N GLU A 64 -9.04 14.17 -23.08
CA GLU A 64 -8.15 14.67 -22.01
C GLU A 64 -8.91 15.29 -20.83
N GLU A 65 -9.71 14.50 -20.11
CA GLU A 65 -10.42 14.93 -18.92
C GLU A 65 -9.93 14.10 -17.73
N ILE A 66 -9.54 14.82 -16.69
CA ILE A 66 -8.92 14.33 -15.46
C ILE A 66 -9.63 13.05 -14.96
N GLY A 67 -8.88 11.94 -14.99
CA GLY A 67 -9.05 10.65 -14.30
C GLY A 67 -10.46 10.22 -13.88
N CYS A 68 -10.89 9.04 -14.34
CA CYS A 68 -12.05 8.33 -13.81
C CYS A 68 -12.14 8.44 -12.27
N THR A 69 -13.28 8.90 -11.76
CA THR A 69 -13.55 8.90 -10.32
C THR A 69 -13.61 7.45 -9.83
N LEU A 70 -12.62 7.03 -9.05
CA LEU A 70 -12.61 5.72 -8.41
C LEU A 70 -13.69 5.67 -7.33
N SER A 71 -14.41 4.55 -7.24
CA SER A 71 -15.32 4.32 -6.10
C SER A 71 -14.51 4.09 -4.82
N GLU A 72 -15.11 4.37 -3.65
CA GLU A 72 -14.48 4.07 -2.35
C GLU A 72 -14.04 2.61 -2.25
N ASP A 73 -14.85 1.67 -2.75
CA ASP A 73 -14.49 0.24 -2.77
C ASP A 73 -13.25 -0.03 -3.64
N MET A 74 -13.13 0.64 -4.78
CA MET A 74 -11.95 0.53 -5.64
C MET A 74 -10.72 1.17 -4.97
N ILE A 75 -10.86 2.34 -4.36
CA ILE A 75 -9.77 3.02 -3.66
C ILE A 75 -9.26 2.13 -2.52
N VAL A 76 -10.14 1.57 -1.70
CA VAL A 76 -9.76 0.70 -0.57
C VAL A 76 -9.09 -0.58 -1.05
N ASN A 77 -9.54 -1.17 -2.15
CA ASN A 77 -8.96 -2.40 -2.69
C ASN A 77 -7.63 -2.16 -3.41
N THR A 78 -7.43 -0.99 -4.02
CA THR A 78 -6.19 -0.66 -4.73
C THR A 78 -5.14 -0.02 -3.81
N PHE A 79 -5.58 0.80 -2.85
CA PHE A 79 -4.74 1.58 -1.95
C PHE A 79 -5.24 1.47 -0.50
N PRO A 80 -4.93 0.37 0.22
CA PRO A 80 -5.37 0.17 1.60
C PRO A 80 -4.84 1.26 2.57
N PHE A 81 -3.82 2.02 2.17
CA PHE A 81 -3.32 3.17 2.91
C PHE A 81 -2.78 4.27 1.98
N SER A 82 -2.69 5.50 2.51
CA SER A 82 -2.35 6.71 1.75
C SER A 82 -0.85 6.85 1.45
N ALA A 83 -0.51 7.50 0.33
CA ALA A 83 0.83 8.00 0.00
C ALA A 83 1.46 8.89 1.10
N ILE A 84 0.65 9.47 1.99
CA ILE A 84 1.14 10.20 3.16
C ILE A 84 1.96 9.28 4.09
N VAL A 85 1.63 8.00 4.18
CA VAL A 85 2.28 7.04 5.07
C VAL A 85 3.76 6.83 4.73
N PRO A 86 4.14 6.38 3.51
CA PRO A 86 5.56 6.22 3.15
C PRO A 86 6.33 7.54 3.18
N SER A 87 5.68 8.67 2.88
CA SER A 87 6.33 9.99 2.97
C SER A 87 6.60 10.45 4.41
N SER A 88 5.71 10.08 5.34
CA SER A 88 5.85 10.39 6.76
C SER A 88 6.89 9.48 7.42
N LEU A 89 6.98 8.21 7.01
CA LEU A 89 8.02 7.28 7.47
C LEU A 89 9.42 7.71 6.99
N GLU A 90 9.53 8.16 5.72
CA GLU A 90 10.77 8.73 5.21
C GLU A 90 11.19 9.96 6.03
N ALA A 91 10.24 10.81 6.41
CA ALA A 91 10.51 11.96 7.27
C ALA A 91 10.94 11.52 8.67
N ARG A 92 10.20 10.62 9.33
CA ARG A 92 10.55 10.05 10.65
C ARG A 92 11.99 9.57 10.69
N ASN A 93 12.40 8.76 9.71
CA ASN A 93 13.74 8.19 9.67
C ASN A 93 14.83 9.25 9.50
N LYS A 94 14.55 10.32 8.74
CA LYS A 94 15.47 11.47 8.63
C LYS A 94 15.63 12.19 9.96
N LEU A 95 14.53 12.40 10.68
CA LEU A 95 14.56 13.03 12.01
C LEU A 95 15.31 12.17 13.02
N LEU A 96 15.18 10.84 12.95
CA LEU A 96 15.91 9.89 13.82
C LEU A 96 17.44 9.93 13.62
N VAL A 97 17.91 10.37 12.45
CA VAL A 97 19.34 10.50 12.15
C VAL A 97 19.88 11.90 12.50
N ASP A 98 19.00 12.89 12.70
CA ASP A 98 19.40 14.25 13.09
C ASP A 98 19.65 14.30 14.61
N GLU A 99 20.87 14.69 15.02
CA GLU A 99 21.27 14.76 16.43
C GLU A 99 20.72 16.00 17.16
N ASN A 100 20.06 16.92 16.46
CA ASN A 100 19.40 18.06 17.08
C ASN A 100 18.10 17.59 17.78
N GLY A 101 18.18 17.33 19.09
CA GLY A 101 17.07 16.89 19.96
C GLY A 101 15.84 17.82 20.07
N ARG A 102 15.65 18.77 19.13
CA ARG A 102 14.43 19.58 19.00
C ARG A 102 13.26 18.83 18.37
N GLU A 103 13.49 17.65 17.79
CA GLU A 103 12.50 16.94 16.97
C GLU A 103 12.03 15.61 17.58
N GLU A 104 12.44 15.29 18.81
CA GLU A 104 12.03 14.08 19.55
C GLU A 104 10.51 13.97 19.68
N SER A 105 9.84 15.06 20.08
CA SER A 105 8.37 15.11 20.17
C SER A 105 7.64 14.87 18.84
N ILE A 106 8.28 15.20 17.71
CA ILE A 106 7.72 14.96 16.37
C ILE A 106 7.85 13.48 16.03
N VAL A 107 8.99 12.87 16.35
CA VAL A 107 9.22 11.44 16.16
C VAL A 107 8.25 10.62 17.01
N GLU A 108 8.09 10.95 18.30
CA GLU A 108 7.12 10.30 19.19
C GLU A 108 5.69 10.39 18.65
N TYR A 109 5.29 11.58 18.20
CA TYR A 109 3.98 11.78 17.57
C TYR A 109 3.81 10.90 16.32
N LEU A 110 4.81 10.85 15.44
CA LEU A 110 4.75 10.01 14.23
C LEU A 110 4.66 8.53 14.57
N ILE A 111 5.41 8.05 15.57
CA ILE A 111 5.33 6.66 16.05
C ILE A 111 3.92 6.34 16.58
N ALA A 112 3.34 7.22 17.40
CA ALA A 112 2.00 7.05 17.91
C ALA A 112 0.96 6.98 16.78
N VAL A 113 1.02 7.92 15.83
CA VAL A 113 0.12 7.94 14.66
C VAL A 113 0.23 6.67 13.81
N PHE A 114 1.45 6.18 13.55
CA PHE A 114 1.64 4.95 12.78
C PHE A 114 1.13 3.71 13.52
N THR A 115 1.30 3.68 14.84
CA THR A 115 0.77 2.61 15.68
C THR A 115 -0.76 2.59 15.66
N ASP A 116 -1.41 3.75 15.76
CA ASP A 116 -2.87 3.86 15.67
C ASP A 116 -3.38 3.48 14.28
N LEU A 117 -2.66 3.93 13.24
CA LEU A 117 -2.98 3.58 11.86
C LEU A 117 -2.92 2.07 11.64
N LEU A 118 -1.87 1.40 12.15
CA LEU A 118 -1.70 -0.05 12.07
C LEU A 118 -2.90 -0.79 12.64
N HIS A 119 -3.32 -0.43 13.84
CA HIS A 119 -4.44 -1.06 14.52
C HIS A 119 -5.79 -0.76 13.89
N SER A 120 -5.86 0.23 13.00
CA SER A 120 -7.07 0.62 12.28
C SER A 120 -7.16 -0.01 10.88
N GLN A 121 -6.13 -0.70 10.40
CA GLN A 121 -6.13 -1.28 9.05
C GLN A 121 -7.03 -2.51 8.95
N ARG A 122 -7.80 -2.57 7.86
CA ARG A 122 -8.58 -3.76 7.49
C ARG A 122 -7.69 -4.89 6.96
N ASP A 123 -6.71 -4.55 6.13
CA ASP A 123 -5.64 -5.44 5.69
C ASP A 123 -4.28 -4.87 6.13
N PRO A 124 -3.79 -5.26 7.32
CA PRO A 124 -2.58 -4.67 7.87
C PRO A 124 -1.29 -5.16 7.20
N LEU A 125 -1.32 -6.24 6.40
CA LEU A 125 -0.09 -6.92 5.97
C LEU A 125 0.80 -6.00 5.12
N ALA A 126 0.22 -5.30 4.14
CA ALA A 126 0.97 -4.38 3.30
C ALA A 126 1.60 -3.23 4.12
N LEU A 127 0.90 -2.74 5.15
CA LEU A 127 1.45 -1.73 6.06
C LEU A 127 2.56 -2.30 6.97
N CYS A 128 2.41 -3.53 7.45
CA CYS A 128 3.45 -4.23 8.22
C CYS A 128 4.75 -4.38 7.43
N LEU A 129 4.67 -4.83 6.17
CA LEU A 129 5.83 -4.97 5.28
C LEU A 129 6.51 -3.62 5.06
N MET A 130 5.70 -2.57 4.87
CA MET A 130 6.23 -1.22 4.76
C MET A 130 6.99 -0.83 6.04
N PHE A 131 6.40 -0.99 7.23
CA PHE A 131 7.09 -0.66 8.49
C PHE A 131 8.39 -1.44 8.68
N GLN A 132 8.43 -2.73 8.34
CA GLN A 132 9.66 -3.53 8.40
C GLN A 132 10.78 -2.97 7.52
N HIS A 133 10.46 -2.29 6.42
CA HIS A 133 11.45 -1.68 5.54
C HIS A 133 11.94 -0.30 6.05
N TYR A 134 11.21 0.31 6.98
CA TYR A 134 11.51 1.64 7.53
C TYR A 134 12.01 1.60 8.98
N ASP A 135 11.94 0.47 9.68
CA ASP A 135 12.60 0.26 10.98
C ASP A 135 14.06 -0.19 10.80
#